data_AF-A0A3R9WL69-F1
#
_entry.id   AF-A0A3R9WL69-F1
#
_cell.length_a   1.000
_cell.length_b   1.000
_cell.length_c   1.000
_cell.angle_alpha   90.00
_cell.angle_beta   90.00
_cell.angle_gamma   90.00
#
_symmetry.space_group_name_H-M   'P 1'
#
loop_
_entity.id
_entity.type
_entity.pdbx_description
1 polymer ?
#
loop_
_entity_poly.entity_id
_entity_poly.type
_entity_poly.pdbx_seq_one_letter_code
_entity_poly.pdbx_strand_id
1 'polypeptide(L)'
;MTQPDDTGPEGGRAVASRLVYDPRIATVDEATFNELVALMRDGAPSKPPTPEALWRRAYHKAMFARRLVGVQPDLFGEKPVTHMHRTKPGPVSTWTPEPVEEKLARLARDPQATFGIGRPALSAEERAAVIDGAANWLRIAQRVRVVGSFASYDGRAERRIGRKGVIWRLCSPVFADHTYVYLDPVGAERAEKITMVELHDVEPIEDALLVPVPFAA
;
A
#
# COMPACT_ATOMS: atom_id res chain seq x y z
N MET A 1 1.79 20.50 4.15
CA MET A 1 0.66 21.29 4.66
C MET A 1 -0.50 20.33 4.89
N THR A 2 -0.70 19.93 6.13
CA THR A 2 -1.80 19.05 6.56
C THR A 2 -3.08 19.88 6.57
N GLN A 3 -4.10 19.49 5.81
CA GLN A 3 -5.41 20.13 5.91
C GLN A 3 -5.99 19.90 7.33
N PRO A 4 -6.67 20.89 7.91
CA PRO A 4 -7.26 20.79 9.24
C PRO A 4 -8.47 19.86 9.21
N ASP A 5 -8.60 19.04 10.25
CA ASP A 5 -9.76 18.25 10.68
C ASP A 5 -10.87 18.06 9.63
N ASP A 6 -10.62 17.12 8.71
CA ASP A 6 -11.64 16.53 7.87
C ASP A 6 -12.58 15.75 8.80
N THR A 7 -13.62 16.42 9.29
CA THR A 7 -14.70 15.78 10.04
C THR A 7 -15.27 14.75 9.09
N GLY A 8 -14.92 13.48 9.30
CA GLY A 8 -15.29 12.40 8.38
C GLY A 8 -16.78 12.42 8.04
N PRO A 9 -17.21 11.77 6.95
CA PRO A 9 -18.56 11.89 6.40
C PRO A 9 -19.69 11.60 7.42
N GLU A 10 -19.38 10.93 8.52
CA GLU A 10 -20.30 10.70 9.62
C GLU A 10 -20.62 11.94 10.48
N GLY A 11 -19.67 12.87 10.68
CA GLY A 11 -19.92 14.08 11.47
C GLY A 11 -20.81 15.09 10.73
N GLY A 12 -20.64 15.25 9.41
CA GLY A 12 -21.54 16.05 8.58
C GLY A 12 -22.97 15.49 8.53
N ARG A 13 -23.10 14.16 8.46
CA ARG A 13 -24.40 13.44 8.51
C ARG A 13 -25.16 13.66 9.81
N ALA A 14 -24.48 13.55 10.95
CA ALA A 14 -25.10 13.72 12.26
C ALA A 14 -25.60 15.15 12.49
N VAL A 15 -24.87 16.15 12.00
CA VAL A 15 -25.29 17.56 12.08
C VAL A 15 -26.44 17.85 11.10
N ALA A 16 -26.37 17.34 9.87
CA ALA A 16 -27.40 17.55 8.86
C ALA A 16 -28.76 16.98 9.28
N SER A 17 -28.77 15.84 9.97
CA SER A 17 -30.00 15.23 10.50
C SER A 17 -30.73 16.04 11.58
N ARG A 18 -30.09 17.09 12.13
CA ARG A 18 -30.64 17.92 13.22
C ARG A 18 -31.05 19.32 12.76
N LEU A 19 -30.74 19.70 11.52
CA LEU A 19 -31.10 21.00 10.97
C LEU A 19 -32.55 20.98 10.49
N VAL A 20 -33.34 21.94 10.97
CA VAL A 20 -34.74 22.16 10.60
C VAL A 20 -34.84 23.58 10.03
N TYR A 21 -35.57 23.75 8.93
CA TYR A 21 -35.78 25.05 8.32
C TYR A 21 -36.62 25.94 9.25
N ASP A 22 -36.08 27.12 9.62
CA ASP A 22 -36.80 28.14 10.40
C ASP A 22 -36.88 29.46 9.60
N PRO A 23 -38.07 29.86 9.12
CA PRO A 23 -38.24 31.06 8.29
C PRO A 23 -37.96 32.38 9.04
N ARG A 24 -37.82 32.36 10.37
CA ARG A 24 -37.51 33.57 11.17
C ARG A 24 -36.02 33.91 11.20
N ILE A 25 -35.17 32.93 10.88
CA ILE A 25 -33.71 33.02 10.99
C ILE A 25 -33.04 32.71 9.64
N ALA A 26 -33.73 32.00 8.75
CA ALA A 26 -33.22 31.63 7.44
C ALA A 26 -32.95 32.85 6.55
N THR A 27 -31.74 32.89 5.98
CA THR A 27 -31.32 33.88 4.98
C THR A 27 -31.48 33.39 3.55
N VAL A 28 -31.89 32.13 3.38
CA VAL A 28 -32.14 31.44 2.10
C VAL A 28 -33.53 30.84 2.10
N ASP A 29 -34.08 30.57 0.91
CA ASP A 29 -35.37 29.88 0.80
C ASP A 29 -35.28 28.40 1.23
N GLU A 30 -36.45 27.80 1.46
CA GLU A 30 -36.55 26.41 1.93
C GLU A 30 -35.95 25.41 0.93
N ALA A 31 -36.06 25.70 -0.37
CA ALA A 31 -35.49 24.87 -1.42
C ALA A 31 -33.95 24.83 -1.33
N THR A 32 -33.32 26.00 -1.26
CA THR A 32 -31.86 26.14 -1.13
C THR A 32 -31.35 25.58 0.19
N PHE A 33 -32.09 25.79 1.29
CA PHE A 33 -31.77 25.18 2.58
C PHE A 33 -31.73 23.65 2.51
N ASN A 34 -32.76 23.04 1.91
CA ASN A 34 -32.84 21.59 1.76
C ASN A 34 -31.72 21.04 0.85
N GLU A 35 -31.32 21.77 -0.19
CA GLU A 35 -30.15 21.41 -1.02
C GLU A 35 -28.84 21.47 -0.24
N LEU A 36 -28.63 22.50 0.59
CA LEU A 36 -27.43 22.64 1.41
C LEU A 36 -27.36 21.56 2.51
N VAL A 37 -28.48 21.23 3.14
CA VAL A 37 -28.58 20.13 4.10
C VAL A 37 -28.33 18.78 3.42
N ALA A 38 -28.84 18.57 2.21
CA ALA A 38 -28.54 17.38 1.42
C ALA A 38 -27.04 17.28 1.09
N LEU A 39 -26.41 18.37 0.64
CA LEU A 39 -24.99 18.39 0.34
C LEU A 39 -24.11 18.18 1.59
N MET A 40 -24.54 18.64 2.76
CA MET A 40 -23.84 18.40 4.03
C MET A 40 -24.00 16.95 4.53
N ARG A 41 -25.15 16.33 4.28
CA ARG A 41 -25.44 14.93 4.62
C ARG A 41 -24.74 13.95 3.68
N ASP A 42 -24.81 14.22 2.40
CA ASP A 42 -24.33 13.30 1.36
C ASP A 42 -22.87 13.58 0.98
N GLY A 43 -22.34 14.75 1.39
CA GLY A 43 -21.06 15.27 0.95
C GLY A 43 -21.12 15.79 -0.48
N ALA A 44 -20.10 16.54 -0.90
CA ALA A 44 -19.92 16.83 -2.32
C ALA A 44 -19.84 15.51 -3.11
N PRO A 45 -20.42 15.42 -4.32
CA PRO A 45 -20.36 14.19 -5.12
C PRO A 45 -18.91 13.79 -5.30
N SER A 46 -18.51 12.68 -4.66
CA SER A 46 -17.14 12.20 -4.77
C SER A 46 -16.87 11.90 -6.24
N LYS A 47 -15.74 12.37 -6.78
CA LYS A 47 -15.30 12.01 -8.13
C LYS A 47 -15.43 10.49 -8.30
N PRO A 48 -16.00 10.01 -9.43
CA PRO A 48 -16.14 8.58 -9.64
C PRO A 48 -14.76 7.92 -9.51
N PRO A 49 -14.66 6.75 -8.86
CA PRO A 49 -13.38 6.11 -8.62
C PRO A 49 -12.71 5.80 -9.96
N THR A 50 -11.41 6.10 -10.05
CA THR A 50 -10.63 5.78 -11.24
C THR A 50 -10.63 4.27 -11.49
N PRO A 51 -10.45 3.81 -12.75
CA PRO A 51 -10.33 2.38 -13.05
C PRO A 51 -9.28 1.66 -12.19
N GLU A 52 -8.15 2.32 -11.91
CA GLU A 52 -7.15 1.79 -10.98
C GLU A 52 -7.67 1.65 -9.54
N ALA A 53 -8.43 2.63 -9.04
CA ALA A 53 -8.99 2.56 -7.69
C ALA A 53 -10.01 1.42 -7.58
N LEU A 54 -10.80 1.20 -8.63
CA LEU A 54 -11.70 0.05 -8.74
C LEU A 54 -10.91 -1.27 -8.76
N TRP A 55 -9.86 -1.36 -9.57
CA TRP A 55 -8.99 -2.53 -9.63
C TRP A 55 -8.33 -2.81 -8.28
N ARG A 56 -7.77 -1.81 -7.59
CA ARG A 56 -7.16 -1.96 -6.26
C ARG A 56 -8.16 -2.52 -5.25
N ARG A 57 -9.39 -1.98 -5.21
CA ARG A 57 -10.48 -2.49 -4.36
C ARG A 57 -10.82 -3.94 -4.69
N ALA A 58 -10.97 -4.26 -5.97
CA ALA A 58 -11.26 -5.61 -6.44
C ALA A 58 -10.13 -6.59 -6.09
N TYR A 59 -8.87 -6.20 -6.31
CA TYR A 59 -7.68 -6.99 -6.01
C TYR A 59 -7.55 -7.25 -4.51
N HIS A 60 -7.76 -6.23 -3.68
CA HIS A 60 -7.76 -6.38 -2.22
C HIS A 60 -8.86 -7.36 -1.76
N LYS A 61 -10.06 -7.24 -2.32
CA LYS A 61 -11.18 -8.17 -2.04
C LYS A 61 -10.83 -9.60 -2.48
N ALA A 62 -10.25 -9.79 -3.66
CA ALA A 62 -9.83 -11.10 -4.16
C ALA A 62 -8.75 -11.73 -3.25
N MET A 63 -7.78 -10.94 -2.80
CA MET A 63 -6.72 -11.37 -1.88
C MET A 63 -7.25 -11.76 -0.50
N PHE A 64 -8.25 -11.05 0.00
CA PHE A 64 -8.93 -11.42 1.24
C PHE A 64 -9.75 -12.70 1.06
N ALA A 65 -10.57 -12.79 0.02
CA ALA A 65 -11.44 -13.93 -0.25
C ALA A 65 -10.65 -15.25 -0.40
N ARG A 66 -9.48 -15.22 -1.06
CA ARG A 66 -8.62 -16.40 -1.22
C ARG A 66 -8.13 -17.01 0.10
N ARG A 67 -8.08 -16.19 1.17
CA ARG A 67 -7.65 -16.63 2.50
C ARG A 67 -8.81 -16.98 3.42
N LEU A 68 -10.02 -16.56 3.09
CA LEU A 68 -11.19 -16.73 3.94
C LEU A 68 -11.60 -18.21 3.98
N VAL A 69 -11.63 -18.79 5.18
CA VAL A 69 -12.23 -20.12 5.43
C VAL A 69 -13.73 -19.94 5.67
N GLY A 70 -14.07 -18.95 6.49
CA GLY A 70 -15.44 -18.68 6.90
C GLY A 70 -15.51 -17.54 7.91
N VAL A 71 -16.72 -17.07 8.15
CA VAL A 71 -17.03 -16.04 9.14
C VAL A 71 -17.95 -16.67 10.16
N GLN A 72 -17.53 -16.67 11.42
CA GLN A 72 -18.35 -17.12 12.54
C GLN A 72 -19.05 -15.90 13.15
N PRO A 73 -20.39 -15.82 13.08
CA PRO A 73 -21.11 -14.77 13.80
C PRO A 73 -20.92 -14.98 15.30
N ASP A 74 -20.74 -13.90 16.04
CA ASP A 74 -20.76 -13.99 17.49
C ASP A 74 -22.21 -14.11 17.99
N LEU A 75 -22.42 -15.03 18.94
CA LEU A 75 -23.75 -15.32 19.47
C LEU A 75 -24.23 -14.25 20.47
N PHE A 76 -23.31 -13.43 21.00
CA PHE A 76 -23.60 -12.39 21.99
C PHE A 76 -23.60 -10.98 21.42
N GLY A 77 -23.60 -10.86 20.08
CA GLY A 77 -23.69 -9.58 19.36
C GLY A 77 -22.35 -8.86 19.21
N GLU A 78 -21.22 -9.48 19.54
CA GLU A 78 -19.90 -8.94 19.24
C GLU A 78 -19.55 -9.04 17.75
N LYS A 79 -18.37 -8.52 17.40
CA LYS A 79 -17.87 -8.55 16.03
C LYS A 79 -17.64 -10.00 15.58
N PRO A 80 -18.08 -10.38 14.37
CA PRO A 80 -17.90 -11.74 13.86
C PRO A 80 -16.41 -12.07 13.71
N VAL A 81 -16.04 -13.30 14.08
CA VAL A 81 -14.67 -13.79 13.98
C VAL A 81 -14.43 -14.36 12.59
N THR A 82 -13.39 -13.87 11.92
CA THR A 82 -13.01 -14.35 10.59
C THR A 82 -11.93 -15.43 10.69
N HIS A 83 -12.21 -16.61 10.16
CA HIS A 83 -11.26 -17.71 10.10
C HIS A 83 -10.51 -17.69 8.76
N MET A 84 -9.19 -17.78 8.80
CA MET A 84 -8.33 -17.67 7.60
C MET A 84 -7.36 -18.84 7.43
N HIS A 85 -7.24 -19.33 6.20
CA HIS A 85 -6.27 -20.33 5.80
C HIS A 85 -4.84 -19.82 6.04
N ARG A 86 -3.93 -20.75 6.35
CA ARG A 86 -2.49 -20.45 6.29
C ARG A 86 -2.06 -20.52 4.83
N THR A 87 -1.32 -19.52 4.39
CA THR A 87 -0.75 -19.52 3.03
C THR A 87 0.54 -20.34 3.03
N LYS A 88 1.03 -20.70 1.83
CA LYS A 88 2.34 -21.35 1.70
C LYS A 88 3.41 -20.55 2.45
N PRO A 89 4.35 -21.21 3.15
CA PRO A 89 5.48 -20.53 3.76
C PRO A 89 6.22 -19.70 2.73
N GLY A 90 6.74 -18.56 3.19
CA GLY A 90 7.55 -17.69 2.35
C GLY A 90 8.96 -18.26 2.14
N PRO A 91 9.76 -17.61 1.29
CA PRO A 91 11.18 -17.91 1.17
C PRO A 91 11.88 -17.75 2.52
N VAL A 92 12.81 -18.65 2.81
CA VAL A 92 13.63 -18.60 4.04
C VAL A 92 14.77 -17.61 3.80
N SER A 93 14.90 -16.62 4.68
CA SER A 93 16.03 -15.69 4.63
C SER A 93 17.26 -16.35 5.23
N THR A 94 18.37 -16.33 4.49
CA THR A 94 19.69 -16.73 4.96
C THR A 94 20.45 -15.57 5.61
N TRP A 95 19.80 -14.42 5.81
CA TRP A 95 20.43 -13.24 6.40
C TRP A 95 20.88 -13.52 7.84
N THR A 96 22.11 -13.13 8.13
CA THR A 96 22.71 -13.14 9.47
C THR A 96 23.28 -11.75 9.77
N PRO A 97 23.10 -11.22 10.99
CA PRO A 97 23.67 -9.92 11.35
C PRO A 97 25.20 -9.95 11.29
N GLU A 98 25.81 -8.82 10.92
CA GLU A 98 27.26 -8.59 11.05
C GLU A 98 27.66 -8.75 12.54
N PRO A 99 28.73 -9.50 12.86
CA PRO A 99 29.29 -9.56 14.20
C PRO A 99 29.63 -8.17 14.74
N VAL A 100 29.48 -7.98 16.05
CA VAL A 100 29.66 -6.66 16.68
C VAL A 100 31.10 -6.17 16.50
N GLU A 101 32.06 -7.09 16.59
CA GLU A 101 33.49 -6.84 16.49
C GLU A 101 33.88 -6.33 15.11
N GLU A 102 33.36 -6.95 14.05
CA GLU A 102 33.60 -6.54 12.66
C GLU A 102 33.00 -5.17 12.38
N LYS A 103 31.79 -4.93 12.90
CA LYS A 103 31.11 -3.64 12.78
C LYS A 103 31.91 -2.52 13.45
N LEU A 104 32.41 -2.75 14.67
CA LEU A 104 33.24 -1.78 15.39
C LEU A 104 34.57 -1.55 14.68
N ALA A 105 35.20 -2.59 14.15
CA ALA A 105 36.44 -2.47 13.38
C ALA A 105 36.25 -1.64 12.10
N ARG A 106 35.11 -1.79 11.41
CA ARG A 106 34.73 -1.00 10.24
C ARG A 106 34.54 0.47 10.60
N LEU A 107 33.79 0.76 11.66
CA LEU A 107 33.55 2.13 12.14
C LEU A 107 34.83 2.81 12.63
N ALA A 108 35.75 2.06 13.25
CA ALA A 108 37.05 2.58 13.66
C ALA A 108 37.94 2.94 12.46
N ARG A 109 37.80 2.24 11.34
CA ARG A 109 38.56 2.50 10.10
C ARG A 109 37.97 3.65 9.28
N ASP A 110 36.65 3.82 9.30
CA ASP A 110 35.94 4.85 8.55
C ASP A 110 34.94 5.59 9.45
N PRO A 111 35.29 6.81 9.91
CA PRO A 111 34.40 7.65 10.72
C PRO A 111 33.13 8.11 9.99
N GLN A 112 33.09 8.02 8.65
CA GLN A 112 31.90 8.32 7.84
C GLN A 112 31.08 7.06 7.54
N ALA A 113 31.54 5.87 7.95
CA ALA A 113 30.75 4.66 7.84
C ALA A 113 29.48 4.81 8.67
N THR A 114 28.34 4.81 7.98
CA THR A 114 27.03 4.90 8.62
C THR A 114 26.78 3.68 9.50
N PHE A 115 26.09 3.87 10.62
CA PHE A 115 25.64 2.80 11.52
C PHE A 115 24.55 1.95 10.84
N GLY A 116 24.96 1.12 9.88
CA GLY A 116 24.07 0.33 9.04
C GLY A 116 24.85 -0.48 8.01
N ILE A 117 24.16 -1.48 7.45
CA ILE A 117 24.60 -2.22 6.27
C ILE A 117 23.95 -1.47 5.10
N GLY A 118 24.51 -0.32 4.73
CA GLY A 118 23.96 0.49 3.65
C GLY A 118 24.51 0.04 2.32
N ARG A 119 23.65 -0.19 1.32
CA ARG A 119 24.09 -0.27 -0.07
C ARG A 119 24.52 1.14 -0.51
N PRO A 120 25.64 1.30 -1.25
CA PRO A 120 25.98 2.60 -1.82
C PRO A 120 24.85 3.10 -2.73
N ALA A 121 24.63 4.41 -2.72
CA ALA A 121 23.66 5.04 -3.62
C ALA A 121 24.09 4.84 -5.07
N LEU A 122 23.11 4.62 -5.95
CA LEU A 122 23.34 4.55 -7.39
C LEU A 122 23.84 5.89 -7.92
N SER A 123 24.78 5.85 -8.86
CA SER A 123 25.13 7.01 -9.67
C SER A 123 23.94 7.45 -10.53
N ALA A 124 23.99 8.69 -11.05
CA ALA A 124 22.93 9.22 -11.90
C ALA A 124 22.75 8.38 -13.19
N GLU A 125 23.85 7.88 -13.76
CA GLU A 125 23.86 7.02 -14.95
C GLU A 125 23.22 5.66 -14.68
N GLU A 126 23.60 5.00 -13.58
CA GLU A 126 23.02 3.72 -13.17
C GLU A 126 21.53 3.87 -12.86
N ARG A 127 21.14 4.96 -12.19
CA ARG A 127 19.73 5.26 -11.90
C ARG A 127 18.92 5.41 -13.17
N ALA A 128 19.44 6.15 -14.17
CA ALA A 128 18.78 6.31 -15.46
C ALA A 128 18.63 4.96 -16.18
N ALA A 129 19.70 4.16 -16.22
CA ALA A 129 19.67 2.83 -16.84
C ALA A 129 18.64 1.89 -16.20
N VAL A 130 18.50 1.92 -14.87
CA VAL A 130 17.48 1.14 -14.15
C VAL A 130 16.06 1.60 -14.52
N ILE A 131 15.82 2.90 -14.58
CA ILE A 131 14.51 3.46 -14.94
C ILE A 131 14.16 3.12 -16.40
N ASP A 132 15.11 3.33 -17.32
CA ASP A 132 14.92 3.07 -18.75
C ASP A 132 14.70 1.57 -19.02
N GLY A 133 15.46 0.70 -18.36
CA GLY A 133 15.28 -0.76 -18.45
C GLY A 133 13.91 -1.23 -17.94
N ALA A 134 13.34 -0.49 -16.99
CA ALA A 134 12.03 -0.80 -16.43
C ALA A 134 10.86 -0.19 -17.21
N ALA A 135 11.10 0.82 -18.05
CA ALA A 135 10.05 1.55 -18.77
C ALA A 135 9.14 0.63 -19.61
N ASN A 136 9.68 -0.48 -20.12
CA ASN A 136 8.93 -1.43 -20.95
C ASN A 136 7.93 -2.31 -20.17
N TRP A 137 8.08 -2.45 -18.85
CA TRP A 137 7.27 -3.37 -18.05
C TRP A 137 6.68 -2.77 -16.78
N LEU A 138 7.20 -1.64 -16.29
CA LEU A 138 6.77 -1.02 -15.04
C LEU A 138 5.40 -0.35 -15.20
N ARG A 139 4.37 -1.08 -14.80
CA ARG A 139 2.98 -0.60 -14.82
C ARG A 139 2.22 -1.13 -13.61
N ILE A 140 1.18 -0.41 -13.20
CA ILE A 140 0.28 -0.90 -12.15
C ILE A 140 -0.33 -2.22 -12.61
N ALA A 141 -0.54 -3.12 -11.65
CA ALA A 141 -0.98 -4.49 -11.90
C ALA A 141 0.07 -5.40 -12.58
N GLN A 142 1.29 -4.96 -12.83
CA GLN A 142 2.35 -5.87 -13.29
C GLN A 142 2.73 -6.86 -12.18
N ARG A 143 2.72 -8.16 -12.48
CA ARG A 143 3.24 -9.19 -11.58
C ARG A 143 4.74 -9.12 -11.53
N VAL A 144 5.27 -9.19 -10.31
CA VAL A 144 6.69 -9.04 -10.05
C VAL A 144 7.18 -10.02 -8.99
N ARG A 145 8.49 -10.26 -9.00
CA ARG A 145 9.23 -10.95 -7.95
C ARG A 145 10.29 -10.03 -7.40
N VAL A 146 10.45 -10.03 -6.08
CA VAL A 146 11.56 -9.38 -5.42
C VAL A 146 12.77 -10.30 -5.54
N VAL A 147 13.84 -9.85 -6.18
CA VAL A 147 15.07 -10.64 -6.42
C VAL A 147 16.23 -10.20 -5.55
N GLY A 148 16.19 -8.97 -5.06
CA GLY A 148 17.17 -8.43 -4.13
C GLY A 148 16.51 -7.58 -3.05
N SER A 149 17.32 -6.96 -2.23
CA SER A 149 16.86 -5.98 -1.26
C SER A 149 18.02 -5.09 -0.84
N PHE A 150 17.71 -3.84 -0.50
CA PHE A 150 18.58 -3.05 0.38
C PHE A 150 18.87 -3.84 1.66
N ALA A 151 20.10 -3.72 2.17
CA ALA A 151 20.45 -4.42 3.38
C ALA A 151 19.77 -3.77 4.60
N SER A 152 19.10 -4.58 5.40
CA SER A 152 18.34 -4.13 6.56
C SER A 152 18.95 -4.67 7.85
N TYR A 153 18.89 -3.86 8.90
CA TYR A 153 19.51 -4.21 10.18
C TYR A 153 18.88 -5.45 10.84
N ASP A 154 17.61 -5.73 10.57
CA ASP A 154 16.84 -6.82 11.18
C ASP A 154 16.46 -7.93 10.20
N GLY A 155 17.03 -7.90 8.98
CA GLY A 155 16.76 -8.87 7.93
C GLY A 155 15.37 -8.76 7.31
N ARG A 156 14.56 -7.73 7.64
CA ARG A 156 13.18 -7.61 7.13
C ARG A 156 13.11 -7.40 5.63
N ALA A 157 14.08 -6.71 5.05
CA ALA A 157 14.13 -6.49 3.61
C ALA A 157 14.53 -7.80 2.89
N GLU A 158 15.52 -8.50 3.42
CA GLU A 158 16.05 -9.76 2.89
C GLU A 158 15.02 -10.90 2.98
N ARG A 159 14.16 -10.91 3.99
CA ARG A 159 13.00 -11.84 4.09
C ARG A 159 11.99 -11.70 2.95
N ARG A 160 12.11 -10.67 2.12
CA ARG A 160 11.23 -10.46 0.97
C ARG A 160 11.83 -11.01 -0.31
N ILE A 161 13.13 -11.30 -0.34
CA ILE A 161 13.79 -11.90 -1.50
C ILE A 161 13.09 -13.22 -1.85
N GLY A 162 12.70 -13.37 -3.12
CA GLY A 162 11.92 -14.48 -3.65
C GLY A 162 10.40 -14.33 -3.49
N ARG A 163 9.91 -13.33 -2.75
CA ARG A 163 8.46 -13.09 -2.65
C ARG A 163 7.92 -12.54 -3.96
N LYS A 164 6.71 -12.97 -4.28
CA LYS A 164 5.95 -12.49 -5.43
C LYS A 164 4.93 -11.44 -4.99
N GLY A 165 4.53 -10.59 -5.92
CA GLY A 165 3.54 -9.57 -5.68
C GLY A 165 3.11 -8.89 -6.96
N VAL A 166 2.48 -7.74 -6.79
CA VAL A 166 2.01 -6.90 -7.90
C VAL A 166 2.41 -5.46 -7.66
N ILE A 167 2.76 -4.74 -8.73
CA ILE A 167 2.95 -3.29 -8.68
C ILE A 167 1.62 -2.63 -8.29
N TRP A 168 1.60 -2.05 -7.10
CA TRP A 168 0.42 -1.45 -6.49
C TRP A 168 0.29 0.03 -6.82
N ARG A 169 1.43 0.73 -6.80
CA ARG A 169 1.53 2.17 -7.02
C ARG A 169 2.93 2.53 -7.49
N LEU A 170 2.99 3.43 -8.47
CA LEU A 170 4.22 4.07 -8.92
C LEU A 170 4.56 5.25 -8.01
N CYS A 171 5.84 5.45 -7.77
CA CYS A 171 6.35 6.55 -6.97
C CYS A 171 6.33 7.87 -7.76
N SER A 172 6.48 8.99 -7.05
CA SER A 172 6.69 10.30 -7.69
C SER A 172 8.08 10.36 -8.36
N PRO A 173 8.33 11.32 -9.27
CA PRO A 173 9.62 11.43 -9.95
C PRO A 173 10.84 11.51 -9.03
N VAL A 174 10.68 12.01 -7.79
CA VAL A 174 11.73 12.06 -6.77
C VAL A 174 12.25 10.66 -6.42
N PHE A 175 11.37 9.65 -6.47
CA PHE A 175 11.63 8.25 -6.18
C PHE A 175 11.35 7.37 -7.40
N ALA A 176 11.70 7.84 -8.61
CA ALA A 176 11.44 7.12 -9.87
C ALA A 176 12.11 5.74 -9.95
N ASP A 177 13.17 5.53 -9.17
CA ASP A 177 13.90 4.30 -8.96
C ASP A 177 13.26 3.36 -7.92
N HIS A 178 12.07 3.69 -7.42
CA HIS A 178 11.33 2.90 -6.44
C HIS A 178 9.89 2.65 -6.87
N THR A 179 9.29 1.59 -6.34
CA THR A 179 7.89 1.25 -6.58
C THR A 179 7.25 0.62 -5.34
N TYR A 180 5.93 0.72 -5.22
CA TYR A 180 5.19 0.00 -4.18
C TYR A 180 4.71 -1.34 -4.72
N VAL A 181 5.12 -2.41 -4.05
CA VAL A 181 4.69 -3.77 -4.34
C VAL A 181 3.72 -4.25 -3.26
N TYR A 182 2.55 -4.71 -3.68
CA TYR A 182 1.67 -5.49 -2.82
C TYR A 182 2.14 -6.94 -2.86
N LEU A 183 2.75 -7.41 -1.77
CA LEU A 183 3.28 -8.77 -1.66
C LEU A 183 2.17 -9.79 -1.44
N ASP A 184 2.31 -10.95 -2.07
CA ASP A 184 1.43 -12.08 -1.80
C ASP A 184 1.63 -12.55 -0.36
N PRO A 185 0.56 -12.86 0.39
CA PRO A 185 0.65 -13.26 1.79
C PRO A 185 1.40 -14.58 1.90
N VAL A 186 2.21 -14.72 2.95
CA VAL A 186 2.94 -15.96 3.24
C VAL A 186 2.66 -16.46 4.65
N GLY A 187 2.65 -17.78 4.83
CA GLY A 187 2.47 -18.42 6.14
C GLY A 187 1.24 -17.93 6.89
N ALA A 188 1.47 -17.31 8.06
CA ALA A 188 0.42 -16.81 8.96
C ALA A 188 0.07 -15.32 8.75
N GLU A 189 0.62 -14.65 7.72
CA GLU A 189 0.33 -13.23 7.48
C GLU A 189 -1.17 -12.98 7.25
N ARG A 190 -1.75 -12.08 8.05
CA ARG A 190 -3.18 -11.73 8.00
C ARG A 190 -3.44 -10.36 7.35
N ALA A 191 -2.57 -9.40 7.60
CA ALA A 191 -2.66 -8.07 7.02
C ALA A 191 -2.03 -8.02 5.62
N GLU A 192 -2.48 -7.06 4.82
CA GLU A 192 -1.79 -6.69 3.59
C GLU A 192 -0.35 -6.26 3.85
N LYS A 193 0.53 -6.55 2.88
CA LYS A 193 1.94 -6.19 2.92
C LYS A 193 2.29 -5.40 1.67
N ILE A 194 2.00 -4.11 1.72
CA ILE A 194 2.44 -3.15 0.72
C ILE A 194 3.78 -2.60 1.16
N THR A 195 4.78 -2.67 0.30
CA THR A 195 6.10 -2.18 0.63
C THR A 195 6.76 -1.46 -0.53
N MET A 196 7.55 -0.44 -0.20
CA MET A 196 8.38 0.26 -1.16
C MET A 196 9.65 -0.57 -1.39
N VAL A 197 9.96 -0.84 -2.65
CA VAL A 197 11.14 -1.60 -3.08
C VAL A 197 11.84 -0.79 -4.17
N GLU A 198 13.16 -0.89 -4.22
CA GLU A 198 13.94 -0.33 -5.32
C GLU A 198 13.67 -1.11 -6.61
N LEU A 199 13.64 -0.40 -7.74
CA LEU A 199 13.30 -0.97 -9.04
C LEU A 199 14.33 -1.99 -9.51
N HIS A 200 15.59 -1.80 -9.11
CA HIS A 200 16.68 -2.72 -9.41
C HIS A 200 16.55 -4.08 -8.68
N ASP A 201 15.75 -4.14 -7.61
CA ASP A 201 15.52 -5.34 -6.78
C ASP A 201 14.27 -6.11 -7.21
N VAL A 202 13.64 -5.71 -8.31
CA VAL A 202 12.34 -6.21 -8.75
C VAL A 202 12.40 -6.62 -10.21
N GLU A 203 11.90 -7.82 -10.49
CA GLU A 203 11.81 -8.35 -11.86
C GLU A 203 10.35 -8.67 -12.23
N PRO A 204 9.93 -8.40 -13.47
CA PRO A 204 8.62 -8.81 -13.96
C PRO A 204 8.53 -10.34 -14.08
N ILE A 205 7.36 -10.90 -13.80
CA ILE A 205 7.08 -12.33 -13.97
C ILE A 205 5.78 -12.56 -14.75
N GLU A 206 5.74 -13.64 -15.52
CA GLU A 206 4.55 -14.09 -16.24
C GLU A 206 3.70 -15.01 -15.34
N ASP A 207 3.20 -14.45 -14.24
CA ASP A 207 2.21 -15.13 -13.40
C ASP A 207 0.82 -14.56 -13.70
N ALA A 208 -0.22 -15.39 -13.62
CA ALA A 208 -1.60 -14.93 -13.77
C ALA A 208 -1.99 -13.94 -12.65
N LEU A 209 -2.59 -12.82 -13.04
CA LEU A 209 -3.21 -11.87 -12.10
C LEU A 209 -4.49 -12.43 -11.50
N LEU A 210 -4.78 -12.05 -10.27
CA LEU A 210 -6.03 -12.42 -9.61
C LEU A 210 -7.25 -11.68 -10.16
N VAL A 211 -7.04 -10.44 -10.60
CA VAL A 211 -8.08 -9.59 -11.18
C VAL A 211 -7.50 -8.98 -12.45
N PRO A 212 -8.20 -9.09 -13.60
CA PRO A 212 -7.74 -8.52 -14.86
C PRO A 212 -7.62 -7.01 -14.76
N VAL A 213 -6.74 -6.42 -15.55
CA VAL A 213 -6.47 -4.99 -15.57
C VAL A 213 -7.56 -4.30 -16.41
N PRO A 214 -8.41 -3.43 -15.83
CA PRO A 214 -9.49 -2.77 -16.58
C PRO A 214 -9.07 -1.44 -17.21
N PHE A 215 -7.79 -1.05 -17.09
CA PHE A 215 -7.24 0.18 -17.62
C PHE A 215 -6.20 -0.13 -18.70
N ALA A 216 -6.15 0.71 -19.73
CA ALA A 216 -5.13 0.62 -20.77
C ALA A 216 -3.74 0.90 -20.16
N ALA A 217 -2.73 0.21 -20.70
CA ALA A 217 -1.32 0.43 -20.38
C ALA A 217 -0.80 1.70 -21.07
#